data_AF-A0A817ANP0-F1
#
_entry.id   AF-A0A817ANP0-F1
#
_cell.length_a   1.000
_cell.length_b   1.000
_cell.length_c   1.000
_cell.angle_alpha   90.00
_cell.angle_beta   90.00
_cell.angle_gamma   90.00
#
_symmetry.space_group_name_H-M   'P 1'
#
loop_
_entity.id
_entity.type
_entity.pdbx_description
1 polymer ?
#
loop_
_entity_poly.entity_id
_entity_poly.type
_entity_poly.pdbx_seq_one_letter_code
_entity_poly.pdbx_strand_id
1 'polypeptide(L)'
;NQVWTFFTSRLHLSPPQGFEAILRWLNAPSRDPSITLIVRLIFQAVLYLVWKERNSRVHGGVEKPHSAIVAEVQQIIRFRLDPLARRQVLASGQSSVLAVWFSFFDG
;
A
#
# COMPACT_ATOMS: atom_id res chain seq x y z
N ASN A 1 11.58 4.60 -5.47
CA ASN A 1 11.64 3.24 -4.90
C ASN A 1 10.68 2.38 -5.72
N GLN A 2 11.17 1.33 -6.40
CA GLN A 2 10.39 0.53 -7.36
C GLN A 2 9.13 -0.08 -6.74
N VAL A 3 9.19 -0.49 -5.47
CA VAL A 3 8.04 -1.04 -4.73
C VAL A 3 6.94 0.01 -4.57
N TRP A 4 7.29 1.21 -4.10
CA TRP A 4 6.32 2.31 -3.96
C TRP A 4 5.70 2.74 -5.30
N THR A 5 6.54 2.82 -6.34
CA THR A 5 6.11 3.18 -7.69
C THR A 5 5.10 2.17 -8.24
N PHE A 6 5.31 0.86 -8.04
CA PHE A 6 4.37 -0.18 -8.46
C PHE A 6 2.94 0.04 -7.92
N PHE A 7 2.81 0.31 -6.62
CA PHE A 7 1.50 0.51 -6.01
C PHE A 7 0.83 1.80 -6.45
N THR A 8 1.60 2.90 -6.48
CA THR A 8 1.05 4.20 -6.86
C THR A 8 0.65 4.26 -8.32
N SER A 9 1.38 3.59 -9.22
CA SER A 9 0.98 3.48 -10.63
C SER A 9 -0.28 2.63 -10.80
N ARG A 10 -0.41 1.50 -10.09
CA ARG A 10 -1.62 0.66 -10.12
C ARG A 10 -2.87 1.39 -9.60
N LEU A 11 -2.70 2.27 -8.62
CA LEU A 11 -3.77 3.13 -8.09
C LEU A 11 -4.02 4.40 -8.92
N HIS A 12 -3.29 4.60 -10.03
CA HIS A 12 -3.33 5.82 -10.85
C HIS A 12 -3.04 7.10 -10.05
N LEU A 13 -2.16 7.01 -9.05
CA LEU A 13 -1.74 8.14 -8.21
C LEU A 13 -0.38 8.68 -8.67
N SER A 14 -0.22 10.00 -8.57
CA SER A 14 1.04 10.70 -8.85
C SER A 14 1.59 11.33 -7.56
N PRO A 15 2.28 10.56 -6.70
CA PRO A 15 2.86 11.09 -5.47
C PRO A 15 4.00 12.07 -5.77
N PRO A 16 4.22 13.09 -4.92
CA PRO A 16 5.38 13.97 -5.05
C PRO A 16 6.69 13.23 -4.75
N GLN A 17 7.81 13.83 -5.16
CA GLN A 17 9.14 13.33 -4.84
C GLN A 17 9.61 13.84 -3.46
N GLY A 18 10.38 13.01 -2.77
CA GLY A 18 10.93 13.34 -1.45
C GLY A 18 10.03 12.91 -0.30
N PHE A 19 10.64 12.47 0.80
CA PHE A 19 9.95 11.86 1.94
C PHE A 19 8.94 12.82 2.59
N GLU A 20 9.35 14.03 2.95
CA GLU A 20 8.49 15.03 3.58
C GLU A 20 7.32 15.49 2.69
N ALA A 21 7.54 15.54 1.38
CA ALA A 21 6.46 15.87 0.44
C ALA A 21 5.42 14.73 0.38
N ILE A 22 5.88 13.47 0.40
CA ILE A 22 4.99 12.31 0.46
C ILE A 22 4.19 12.30 1.77
N LEU A 23 4.82 12.58 2.91
CA LEU A 23 4.11 12.64 4.20
C LEU A 23 3.00 13.69 4.20
N ARG A 24 3.26 14.88 3.64
CA ARG A 24 2.23 15.92 3.49
C ARG A 24 1.12 15.49 2.54
N TRP A 25 1.47 14.88 1.41
CA TRP A 25 0.53 14.37 0.42
C TRP A 25 -0.37 13.25 0.94
N LEU A 26 0.13 12.38 1.83
CA LEU A 26 -0.64 11.31 2.46
C LEU A 26 -1.81 11.80 3.33
N ASN A 27 -1.89 13.10 3.64
CA ASN A 27 -3.07 13.67 4.29
C ASN A 27 -4.32 13.62 3.40
N ALA A 28 -4.19 13.85 2.09
CA ALA A 28 -5.30 13.85 1.14
C ALA A 28 -4.85 13.37 -0.26
N PRO A 29 -4.48 12.08 -0.41
CA PRO A 29 -3.95 11.54 -1.66
C PRO A 29 -5.05 11.24 -2.69
N SER A 30 -6.31 11.09 -2.26
CA SER A 30 -7.48 10.85 -3.12
C SER A 30 -8.74 11.46 -2.48
N ARG A 31 -9.76 11.72 -3.30
CA ARG A 31 -11.11 12.06 -2.82
C ARG A 31 -11.85 10.85 -2.27
N ASP A 32 -11.43 9.64 -2.66
CA ASP A 32 -11.99 8.40 -2.12
C ASP A 32 -11.30 8.04 -0.78
N PRO A 33 -12.08 7.94 0.32
CA PRO A 33 -11.54 7.57 1.63
C PRO A 33 -10.95 6.15 1.66
N SER A 34 -11.48 5.23 0.85
CA SER A 34 -10.95 3.86 0.71
C SER A 34 -9.57 3.88 0.08
N ILE A 35 -9.39 4.61 -1.02
CA ILE A 35 -8.07 4.79 -1.67
C ILE A 35 -7.10 5.49 -0.70
N THR A 36 -7.57 6.49 0.03
CA THR A 36 -6.75 7.18 1.04
C THR A 36 -6.27 6.24 2.14
N LEU A 37 -7.16 5.38 2.66
CA LEU A 37 -6.79 4.37 3.64
C LEU A 37 -5.78 3.37 3.07
N ILE A 38 -6.07 2.83 1.87
CA ILE A 38 -5.23 1.85 1.19
C ILE A 38 -3.82 2.42 0.97
N VAL A 39 -3.69 3.63 0.43
CA VAL A 39 -2.37 4.19 0.11
C VAL A 39 -1.54 4.50 1.35
N ARG A 40 -2.18 4.91 2.45
CA ARG A 40 -1.51 5.07 3.75
C ARG A 40 -0.97 3.74 4.26
N LEU A 41 -1.79 2.69 4.24
CA LEU A 41 -1.35 1.35 4.67
C LEU A 41 -0.21 0.83 3.78
N ILE A 42 -0.29 1.03 2.46
CA ILE A 42 0.79 0.68 1.52
C ILE A 42 2.06 1.42 1.91
N PHE A 43 2.00 2.74 2.14
CA PHE A 43 3.19 3.52 2.48
C PHE A 43 3.88 2.98 3.74
N GLN A 44 3.10 2.70 4.80
CA GLN A 44 3.63 2.12 6.04
C GLN A 44 4.28 0.75 5.80
N ALA A 45 3.62 -0.14 5.04
CA ALA A 45 4.13 -1.47 4.74
C ALA A 45 5.41 -1.42 3.88
N VAL A 46 5.43 -0.57 2.84
CA VAL A 46 6.60 -0.37 1.98
C VAL A 46 7.78 0.19 2.76
N LEU A 47 7.54 1.21 3.59
CA LEU A 47 8.59 1.82 4.41
C LEU A 47 9.23 0.76 5.34
N TYR A 48 8.39 0.00 6.04
CA TYR A 48 8.85 -1.04 6.96
C TYR A 48 9.61 -2.16 6.23
N LEU A 49 9.06 -2.72 5.16
CA LEU A 49 9.66 -3.86 4.48
C LEU A 49 10.95 -3.51 3.75
N VAL A 50 11.05 -2.31 3.18
CA VAL A 50 12.31 -1.83 2.56
C VAL A 50 13.37 -1.59 3.62
N TRP A 51 13.01 -1.03 4.77
CA TRP A 51 13.93 -0.91 5.90
C TRP A 51 14.38 -2.29 6.39
N LYS A 52 13.45 -3.23 6.58
CA LYS A 52 13.72 -4.60 7.02
C LYS A 52 14.66 -5.34 6.05
N GLU A 53 14.40 -5.22 4.75
CA GLU A 53 15.25 -5.83 3.71
C GLU A 53 16.67 -5.26 3.78
N ARG A 54 16.83 -3.94 3.81
CA ARG A 54 18.15 -3.30 3.88
C ARG A 54 18.94 -3.72 5.11
N ASN A 55 18.28 -3.79 6.26
CA ASN A 55 18.91 -4.26 7.48
C ASN A 55 19.31 -5.73 7.38
N SER A 56 18.44 -6.58 6.82
CA SER A 56 18.75 -7.99 6.58
C SER A 56 19.94 -8.15 5.64
N ARG A 57 20.05 -7.33 4.60
CA ARG A 57 21.17 -7.37 3.66
C ARG A 57 22.49 -6.99 4.33
N VAL A 58 22.48 -5.97 5.19
CA VAL A 58 23.68 -5.55 5.95
C VAL A 58 24.19 -6.66 6.86
N HIS A 59 23.30 -7.45 7.47
CA HIS A 59 23.68 -8.47 8.46
C HIS A 59 23.78 -9.90 7.92
N GLY A 60 23.13 -10.21 6.79
CA GLY A 60 23.02 -11.58 6.26
C GLY A 60 23.39 -11.73 4.79
N GLY A 61 23.67 -10.63 4.05
CA GLY A 61 24.15 -10.66 2.66
C GLY A 61 23.13 -11.12 1.60
N VAL A 62 21.92 -11.54 1.99
CA VAL A 62 20.88 -11.99 1.06
C VAL A 62 20.04 -10.81 0.59
N GLU A 63 20.01 -10.58 -0.71
CA GLU A 63 19.12 -9.60 -1.33
C GLU A 63 17.74 -10.21 -1.60
N LYS A 64 16.68 -9.53 -1.17
CA LYS A 64 15.31 -9.92 -1.50
C LYS A 64 14.88 -9.17 -2.77
N PRO A 65 14.36 -9.86 -3.81
CA PRO A 65 13.91 -9.19 -5.02
C PRO A 65 12.71 -8.27 -4.72
N HIS A 66 12.64 -7.14 -5.43
CA HIS A 66 11.55 -6.16 -5.27
C HIS A 66 10.16 -6.78 -5.44
N SER A 67 10.01 -7.77 -6.32
CA SER A 67 8.75 -8.51 -6.53
C SER A 67 8.31 -9.29 -5.29
N ALA A 68 9.24 -9.85 -4.51
CA ALA A 68 8.92 -10.52 -3.25
C ALA A 68 8.46 -9.52 -2.19
N ILE A 69 9.05 -8.31 -2.15
CA ILE A 69 8.57 -7.23 -1.27
C ILE A 69 7.16 -6.79 -1.69
N VAL A 70 6.90 -6.63 -3.00
CA VAL A 70 5.55 -6.31 -3.51
C VAL A 70 4.52 -7.34 -3.05
N ALA A 71 4.80 -8.63 -3.20
CA ALA A 71 3.91 -9.70 -2.77
C ALA A 71 3.66 -9.66 -1.24
N GLU A 72 4.70 -9.43 -0.45
CA GLU A 72 4.60 -9.29 1.01
C GLU A 72 3.74 -8.08 1.41
N VAL A 73 3.90 -6.94 0.72
CA VAL A 73 3.02 -5.77 0.91
C VAL A 73 1.57 -6.14 0.58
N GLN A 74 1.29 -6.73 -0.59
CA GLN A 74 -0.07 -7.11 -0.97
C GLN A 74 -0.75 -8.02 0.07
N GLN A 75 -0.02 -9.00 0.59
CA GLN A 75 -0.52 -9.88 1.64
C GLN A 75 -0.82 -9.13 2.95
N ILE A 76 0.09 -8.27 3.40
CA ILE A 76 -0.11 -7.42 4.59
C ILE A 76 -1.36 -6.56 4.42
N ILE A 77 -1.54 -5.92 3.27
CA ILE A 77 -2.70 -5.05 3.03
C ILE A 77 -3.99 -5.87 3.03
N ARG A 78 -4.05 -6.99 2.31
CA ARG A 78 -5.24 -7.88 2.31
C ARG A 78 -5.64 -8.29 3.73
N PHE A 79 -4.68 -8.72 4.56
CA PHE A 79 -4.94 -9.10 5.96
C PHE A 79 -5.37 -7.94 6.84
N ARG A 80 -4.91 -6.71 6.58
CA ARG A 80 -5.36 -5.52 7.30
C ARG A 80 -6.75 -5.07 6.85
N LEU A 81 -7.08 -5.22 5.57
CA LEU A 81 -8.37 -4.79 5.03
C LEU A 81 -9.52 -5.75 5.34
N ASP A 82 -9.29 -7.06 5.42
CA ASP A 82 -10.35 -8.05 5.70
C ASP A 82 -11.19 -7.71 6.97
N PRO A 83 -10.60 -7.53 8.17
CA PRO A 83 -11.38 -7.21 9.36
C PRO A 83 -12.01 -5.81 9.30
N LEU A 84 -11.42 -4.87 8.53
CA LEU A 84 -11.99 -3.54 8.34
C LEU A 84 -13.24 -3.61 7.47
N ALA A 85 -13.16 -4.32 6.34
CA ALA A 85 -14.27 -4.50 5.42
C ALA A 85 -15.46 -5.21 6.08
N ARG A 86 -15.20 -6.23 6.92
CA ARG A 86 -16.26 -6.91 7.70
C ARG A 86 -17.01 -6.00 8.67
N ARG A 87 -16.38 -4.89 9.11
CA ARG A 87 -16.98 -3.91 10.03
C ARG A 87 -17.63 -2.73 9.31
N GLN A 88 -17.49 -2.62 7.98
CA GLN A 88 -18.09 -1.51 7.23
C GLN A 88 -19.60 -1.68 7.12
N VAL A 89 -20.34 -0.63 7.47
CA VAL A 89 -21.76 -0.50 7.14
C VAL A 89 -21.81 0.22 5.80
N LEU A 90 -22.25 -0.47 4.76
CA LEU A 90 -22.27 0.06 3.39
C LEU A 90 -23.69 0.46 3.00
N ALA A 91 -23.83 1.65 2.41
CA ALA A 91 -25.05 2.03 1.72
C ALA A 91 -25.18 1.28 0.38
N SER A 92 -26.40 1.20 -0.15
CA SER A 92 -26.65 0.59 -1.46
C SER A 92 -25.76 1.22 -2.54
N GLY A 93 -25.03 0.39 -3.27
CA GLY A 93 -24.13 0.82 -4.35
C GLY A 93 -22.72 1.21 -3.91
N GLN A 94 -22.38 1.20 -2.61
CA GLN A 94 -21.01 1.42 -2.15
C GLN A 94 -20.18 0.13 -2.15
N SER A 95 -18.93 0.24 -2.58
CA SER A 95 -17.94 -0.83 -2.47
C SER A 95 -17.26 -0.82 -1.11
N SER A 96 -16.99 -2.00 -0.55
CA SER A 96 -16.13 -2.12 0.63
C SER A 96 -14.70 -1.70 0.29
N VAL A 97 -13.90 -1.34 1.30
CA VAL A 97 -12.47 -1.02 1.11
C VAL A 97 -11.71 -2.20 0.50
N LEU A 98 -12.11 -3.43 0.83
CA LEU A 98 -11.51 -4.64 0.28
C LEU A 98 -11.92 -4.85 -1.18
N ALA A 99 -13.17 -4.56 -1.56
CA ALA A 99 -13.61 -4.58 -2.95
C ALA A 99 -12.86 -3.53 -3.80
N VAL A 100 -12.66 -2.31 -3.26
CA VAL A 100 -11.82 -1.29 -3.89
C VAL A 100 -10.40 -1.81 -4.09
N TRP A 101 -9.80 -2.44 -3.06
CA TRP A 101 -8.48 -3.07 -3.20
C TRP A 101 -8.43 -4.11 -4.34
N PHE A 102 -9.40 -5.03 -4.39
CA PHE A 102 -9.45 -6.05 -5.43
C PHE A 102 -9.58 -5.47 -6.84
N SER A 103 -10.30 -4.36 -7.02
CA SER A 103 -10.41 -3.69 -8.32
C SER A 103 -9.07 -3.23 -8.92
N PHE A 104 -8.05 -3.02 -8.08
CA PHE A 104 -6.72 -2.59 -8.53
C PHE A 104 -5.66 -3.71 -8.55
N PHE A 105 -5.83 -4.75 -7.72
CA PHE A 105 -4.74 -5.70 -7.42
C PHE A 105 -5.09 -7.18 -7.65
N ASP A 106 -6.34 -7.54 -7.97
CA ASP A 106 -6.79 -8.92 -8.20
C ASP A 106 -7.14 -9.22 -9.67
N GLY A 107 -6.57 -8.45 -10.60
CA GLY A 107 -6.64 -8.67 -12.05
C GLY A 107 -5.28 -8.94 -12.68
#